data_AF-A0A8S3CPB1-F1
#
_entry.id   AF-A0A8S3CPB1-F1
#
_cell.length_a   1.000
_cell.length_b   1.000
_cell.length_c   1.000
_cell.angle_alpha   90.00
_cell.angle_beta   90.00
_cell.angle_gamma   90.00
#
_symmetry.space_group_name_H-M   'P 1'
#
loop_
_entity.id
_entity.type
_entity.pdbx_description
1 polymer ?
#
loop_
_entity_poly.entity_id
_entity_poly.type
_entity_poly.pdbx_seq_one_letter_code
_entity_poly.pdbx_strand_id
1 'polypeptide(L)'
;TLFSLILKSSSLSSSVQRIHFDETNSIASDLIYEWLFNHNSVLNFPNLKSLILIRCGSIEPVVRSLLYLIEHQLDELTLTF
;
A
#
# COMPACT_ATOMS: atom_id res chain seq x y z
N THR A 1 8.97 6.81 10.68
CA THR A 1 8.32 5.71 11.43
C THR A 1 8.87 4.37 10.92
N LEU A 2 8.51 3.23 11.54
CA LEU A 2 8.94 1.89 11.10
C LEU A 2 8.61 1.63 9.61
N PHE A 3 7.45 2.11 9.15
CA PHE A 3 7.04 2.00 7.74
C PHE A 3 8.02 2.69 6.77
N SER A 4 8.47 3.90 7.11
CA SER A 4 9.48 4.62 6.31
C SER A 4 10.82 3.88 6.24
N LEU A 5 11.18 3.11 7.27
CA LEU A 5 12.39 2.28 7.27
C LEU A 5 12.22 1.06 6.37
N ILE A 6 11.04 0.45 6.38
CA ILE A 6 10.70 -0.67 5.47
C ILE A 6 10.76 -0.20 4.01
N LEU A 7 10.18 0.96 3.69
CA LEU A 7 10.22 1.54 2.33
C LEU A 7 11.63 1.84 1.82
N LYS A 8 12.59 2.13 2.72
CA LYS A 8 13.98 2.44 2.38
C LYS A 8 14.88 1.22 2.27
N SER A 9 14.41 0.05 2.68
CA SER A 9 15.18 -1.19 2.67
C SER A 9 14.62 -2.15 1.63
N SER A 10 15.36 -2.35 0.53
CA SER A 10 14.94 -3.25 -0.55
C SER A 10 14.75 -4.69 -0.10
N SER A 11 15.53 -5.16 0.89
CA SER A 11 15.38 -6.51 1.44
C SER A 11 14.13 -6.66 2.31
N LEU A 12 13.81 -5.66 3.14
CA LEU A 12 12.59 -5.66 3.94
C LEU A 12 11.36 -5.46 3.06
N SER A 13 11.40 -4.55 2.09
CA SER A 13 10.28 -4.31 1.20
C SER A 13 9.98 -5.53 0.32
N SER A 14 11.02 -6.25 -0.13
CA SER A 14 10.86 -7.50 -0.88
C SER A 14 10.35 -8.66 -0.02
N SER A 15 10.46 -8.62 1.31
CA SER A 15 9.93 -9.69 2.17
C SER A 15 8.46 -9.50 2.56
N VAL A 16 7.91 -8.29 2.34
CA VAL A 16 6.51 -7.99 2.65
C VAL A 16 5.59 -8.59 1.60
N GLN A 17 4.74 -9.52 2.03
CA GLN A 17 3.71 -10.14 1.21
C GLN A 17 2.31 -9.62 1.50
N ARG A 18 2.10 -8.99 2.66
CA ARG A 18 0.80 -8.47 3.07
C ARG A 18 0.95 -7.11 3.74
N ILE A 19 0.13 -6.15 3.30
CA ILE A 19 -0.03 -4.84 3.95
C ILE A 19 -1.48 -4.73 4.39
N HIS A 20 -1.66 -4.46 5.69
CA HIS A 20 -2.95 -4.14 6.26
C HIS A 20 -2.86 -2.74 6.84
N PHE A 21 -3.62 -1.83 6.26
CA PHE A 21 -3.78 -0.47 6.72
C PHE A 21 -5.19 -0.27 7.24
N ASP A 22 -5.26 0.25 8.46
CA ASP A 22 -6.50 0.63 9.10
C ASP A 22 -6.40 2.08 9.56
N GLU A 23 -7.21 2.95 8.95
CA GLU A 23 -7.12 4.40 9.06
C GLU A 23 -7.64 4.95 10.40
N THR A 24 -7.02 4.52 11.52
CA THR A 24 -7.27 5.04 12.88
C THR A 24 -6.35 6.19 13.26
N ASN A 25 -5.21 6.33 12.59
CA ASN A 25 -4.13 7.24 12.96
C ASN A 25 -3.73 8.11 11.77
N SER A 26 -4.01 9.42 11.84
CA SER A 26 -3.79 10.38 10.76
C SER A 26 -2.34 10.46 10.27
N ILE A 27 -1.35 10.26 11.14
CA ILE A 27 0.07 10.29 10.74
C ILE A 27 0.45 9.07 9.89
N ALA A 28 -0.17 7.92 10.17
CA ALA A 28 0.03 6.71 9.37
C ALA A 28 -0.67 6.82 8.02
N SER A 29 -1.81 7.51 7.96
CA SER A 29 -2.53 7.83 6.72
C SER A 29 -1.66 8.57 5.73
N ASP A 30 -1.08 9.71 6.11
CA ASP A 30 -0.34 10.56 5.17
C ASP A 30 0.79 9.81 4.46
N LEU A 31 1.50 8.94 5.18
CA LEU A 31 2.58 8.12 4.63
C LEU A 31 2.09 7.02 3.68
N ILE A 32 0.90 6.48 3.94
CA ILE A 32 0.26 5.47 3.08
C ILE A 32 -0.30 6.13 1.83
N TYR A 33 -0.92 7.30 1.94
CA TYR A 33 -1.34 8.10 0.79
C TYR A 33 -0.12 8.49 -0.05
N GLU A 34 0.97 8.97 0.55
CA GLU A 34 2.20 9.25 -0.19
C GLU A 34 2.69 8.02 -0.96
N TRP A 35 2.66 6.84 -0.32
CA TRP A 35 3.01 5.58 -0.96
C TRP A 35 2.06 5.18 -2.11
N LEU A 36 0.74 5.23 -1.88
CA LEU A 36 -0.26 4.85 -2.88
C LEU A 36 -0.24 5.79 -4.09
N PHE A 37 -0.06 7.09 -3.86
CA PHE A 37 -0.16 8.11 -4.91
C PHE A 37 1.17 8.42 -5.61
N ASN A 38 2.29 7.96 -5.05
CA ASN A 38 3.59 8.03 -5.71
C ASN A 38 3.88 6.73 -6.48
N HIS A 39 3.72 6.76 -7.81
CA HIS A 39 3.84 5.60 -8.71
C HIS A 39 5.15 4.82 -8.57
N ASN A 40 6.25 5.49 -8.23
CA ASN A 40 7.54 4.82 -8.03
C ASN A 40 7.57 3.96 -6.77
N SER A 41 6.74 4.30 -5.78
CA SER A 41 6.79 3.68 -4.46
C SER A 41 5.88 2.46 -4.33
N VAL A 42 4.83 2.37 -5.15
CA VAL A 42 3.97 1.19 -5.29
C VAL A 42 4.77 -0.04 -5.72
N LEU A 43 5.80 0.14 -6.55
CA LEU A 43 6.72 -0.90 -7.01
C LEU A 43 7.72 -1.37 -5.94
N ASN A 44 7.78 -0.72 -4.77
CA ASN A 44 8.77 -1.06 -3.73
C ASN A 44 8.52 -2.43 -3.08
N PHE A 45 7.33 -3.01 -3.26
CA PHE A 45 6.94 -4.28 -2.65
C PHE A 45 6.72 -5.36 -3.71
N PRO A 46 7.77 -5.90 -4.36
CA PRO A 46 7.64 -6.79 -5.52
C PRO A 46 6.92 -8.12 -5.21
N ASN A 47 6.90 -8.53 -3.93
CA ASN A 47 6.26 -9.76 -3.49
C ASN A 47 4.93 -9.53 -2.77
N LEU A 48 4.38 -8.31 -2.80
CA LEU A 48 3.10 -8.01 -2.15
C LEU A 48 1.97 -8.74 -2.87
N LYS A 49 1.24 -9.58 -2.11
CA LYS A 49 0.13 -10.41 -2.58
C LYS A 49 -1.22 -10.00 -2.03
N SER A 50 -1.24 -9.38 -0.86
CA SER A 50 -2.48 -9.04 -0.16
C SER A 50 -2.42 -7.60 0.33
N LEU A 51 -3.39 -6.79 -0.09
CA LEU A 51 -3.54 -5.40 0.35
C LEU A 51 -4.93 -5.19 0.93
N ILE A 52 -4.97 -4.75 2.18
CA ILE A 52 -6.21 -4.46 2.91
C ILE A 52 -6.15 -2.99 3.33
N LEU A 53 -7.07 -2.18 2.81
CA LEU A 53 -7.25 -0.78 3.17
C LEU A 53 -8.62 -0.61 3.82
N ILE A 54 -8.64 -0.27 5.11
CA ILE A 54 -9.85 -0.02 5.90
C ILE A 54 -9.94 1.46 6.23
N ARG A 55 -11.14 2.03 6.10
CA ARG A 55 -11.45 3.46 6.30
C ARG A 55 -10.63 4.39 5.41
N CYS A 56 -10.21 3.86 4.27
CA CYS A 56 -9.62 4.63 3.20
C CYS A 56 -10.63 5.67 2.73
N GLY A 57 -10.16 6.87 2.35
CA GLY A 57 -11.00 7.92 1.79
C GLY A 57 -11.61 7.54 0.43
N SER A 58 -11.45 8.39 -0.59
CA SER A 58 -12.12 8.14 -1.88
C SER A 58 -11.62 6.86 -2.57
N ILE A 59 -12.55 6.04 -3.06
CA ILE A 59 -12.31 4.76 -3.74
C ILE A 59 -11.52 4.95 -5.05
N GLU A 60 -11.98 5.88 -5.88
CA GLU A 60 -11.55 6.00 -7.27
C GLU A 60 -10.05 6.37 -7.40
N PRO A 61 -9.52 7.34 -6.63
CA PRO A 61 -8.10 7.64 -6.66
C PRO A 61 -7.25 6.45 -6.19
N VAL A 62 -7.70 5.72 -5.18
CA VAL A 62 -6.96 4.58 -4.62
C VAL A 62 -6.92 3.40 -5.60
N VAL A 63 -8.04 3.06 -6.22
CA VAL A 63 -8.07 2.01 -7.25
C VAL A 63 -7.16 2.37 -8.42
N ARG A 64 -7.16 3.64 -8.87
CA ARG A 64 -6.30 4.10 -9.96
C ARG A 64 -4.82 3.97 -9.62
N SER A 65 -4.45 4.35 -8.40
CA SER A 65 -3.08 4.22 -7.87
C SER A 65 -2.62 2.78 -7.74
N LEU A 66 -3.55 1.87 -7.47
CA LEU A 66 -3.28 0.45 -7.27
C LEU A 66 -3.42 -0.39 -8.53
N LEU A 67 -3.83 0.19 -9.66
CA LEU A 67 -4.19 -0.55 -10.88
C LEU A 67 -3.10 -1.54 -11.29
N TYR A 68 -1.84 -1.10 -11.30
CA TYR A 68 -0.71 -1.97 -11.62
C TYR A 68 -0.58 -3.17 -10.66
N LEU A 69 -0.72 -2.94 -9.36
CA LEU A 69 -0.64 -4.01 -8.37
C LEU A 69 -1.81 -4.98 -8.52
N ILE A 70 -3.01 -4.47 -8.80
CA ILE A 70 -4.21 -5.27 -9.03
C ILE A 70 -4.03 -6.16 -10.26
N GLU A 71 -3.47 -5.62 -11.35
CA GLU A 71 -3.34 -6.34 -12.61
C GLU A 71 -2.21 -7.39 -12.59
N HIS A 72 -1.14 -7.15 -11.85
CA HIS A 72 0.11 -7.90 -12.01
C HIS A 72 0.64 -8.58 -10.77
N GLN A 73 0.14 -8.27 -9.57
CA GLN A 73 0.83 -8.66 -8.35
C GLN A 73 -0.06 -9.21 -7.24
N LEU A 74 -1.18 -8.53 -6.96
CA LEU A 74 -2.08 -8.84 -5.86
C LEU A 74 -2.93 -10.05 -6.21
N ASP A 75 -2.94 -11.01 -5.29
CA ASP A 75 -3.87 -12.12 -5.29
C ASP A 75 -5.17 -11.72 -4.55
N GLU A 76 -5.08 -10.76 -3.62
CA GLU A 76 -6.19 -10.28 -2.78
C GLU A 76 -6.15 -8.76 -2.59
N LEU A 77 -7.28 -8.10 -2.83
CA LEU A 77 -7.51 -6.69 -2.51
C LEU A 77 -8.81 -6.57 -1.69
N THR A 78 -8.73 -5.96 -0.51
CA THR A 78 -9.88 -5.59 0.30
C THR A 78 -9.90 -4.07 0.51
N LEU A 79 -11.01 -3.43 0.11
CA LEU A 79 -11.26 -2.01 0.35
C LEU A 79 -12.51 -1.87 1.21
N THR A 80 -12.39 -1.24 2.37
CA THR A 80 -13.50 -0.93 3.27
C THR A 80 -13.50 0.58 3.54
N PHE A 81 -14.67 1.20 3.44
CA PHE A 81 -14.88 2.65 3.58
C PHE A 81 -15.62 2.95 4.88
#